data_AF-A0A1M5S6U9-F1
#
_entry.id   AF-A0A1M5S6U9-F1
#
_cell.length_a   1.000
_cell.length_b   1.000
_cell.length_c   1.000
_cell.angle_alpha   90.00
_cell.angle_beta   90.00
_cell.angle_gamma   90.00
#
_symmetry.space_group_name_H-M   'P 1'
#
loop_
_entity.id
_entity.type
_entity.pdbx_description
1 polymer ?
#
loop_
_entity_poly.entity_id
_entity_poly.type
_entity_poly.pdbx_seq_one_letter_code
_entity_poly.pdbx_strand_id
1 'polypeptide(L)'
;MKNTKKVFSMALAGALAFGSVGAAFAAAPEMKPDTDKKVVEAVERLSAFGIVNGMDDGKYHEEMKVTREQFAKLLVEALGLGSAAEAAKG
;
A
#
# COMPACT_ATOMS: atom_id res chain seq x y z
N MET A 1 -37.28 -4.66 23.26
CA MET A 1 -35.84 -5.00 23.14
C MET A 1 -35.58 -6.22 22.22
N LYS A 2 -36.22 -6.32 21.03
CA LYS A 2 -36.07 -7.49 20.14
C LYS A 2 -35.06 -7.30 18.98
N ASN A 3 -34.63 -6.05 18.71
CA ASN A 3 -33.80 -5.75 17.53
C ASN A 3 -32.36 -5.34 17.88
N THR A 4 -32.05 -4.99 19.13
CA THR A 4 -30.71 -4.54 19.57
C THR A 4 -29.63 -5.61 19.42
N LYS A 5 -30.00 -6.90 19.52
CA LYS A 5 -29.09 -8.03 19.28
C LYS A 5 -28.64 -8.14 17.81
N LYS A 6 -29.49 -7.72 16.86
CA LYS A 6 -29.18 -7.74 15.41
C LYS A 6 -28.24 -6.60 15.02
N VAL A 7 -28.44 -5.41 15.60
CA VAL A 7 -27.58 -4.24 15.35
C VAL A 7 -26.16 -4.45 15.90
N PHE A 8 -26.04 -5.11 17.05
CA PHE A 8 -24.74 -5.46 17.63
C PHE A 8 -24.00 -6.54 16.81
N SER A 9 -24.72 -7.52 16.27
CA SER A 9 -24.15 -8.55 15.39
C SER A 9 -23.68 -8.00 14.05
N MET A 10 -24.36 -6.98 13.50
CA MET A 10 -23.99 -6.36 12.23
C MET A 10 -22.75 -5.47 12.36
N ALA A 11 -22.56 -4.81 13.52
CA ALA A 11 -21.34 -4.07 13.83
C ALA A 11 -20.11 -4.99 13.97
N LEU A 12 -20.26 -6.17 14.57
CA LEU A 12 -19.18 -7.14 14.73
C LEU A 12 -18.75 -7.78 13.39
N ALA A 13 -19.71 -8.07 12.50
CA ALA A 13 -19.41 -8.55 11.15
C ALA A 13 -18.73 -7.47 10.29
N GLY A 14 -19.11 -6.20 10.44
CA GLY A 14 -18.43 -5.08 9.80
C GLY A 14 -16.96 -4.93 10.26
N ALA A 15 -16.70 -5.09 11.55
CA ALA A 15 -15.33 -5.02 12.09
C ALA A 15 -14.40 -6.13 11.57
N LEU A 16 -14.92 -7.34 11.36
CA LEU A 16 -14.18 -8.46 10.77
C LEU A 16 -13.93 -8.28 9.26
N ALA A 17 -14.85 -7.64 8.55
CA ALA A 17 -14.68 -7.34 7.12
C ALA A 17 -13.69 -6.19 6.84
N PHE A 18 -13.41 -5.33 7.82
CA PHE A 18 -12.39 -4.28 7.71
C PHE A 18 -11.00 -4.71 8.20
N GLY A 19 -10.88 -5.80 8.97
CA GLY A 19 -9.61 -6.28 9.50
C GLY A 19 -8.62 -6.80 8.46
N SER A 20 -9.08 -7.19 7.27
CA SER A 20 -8.24 -7.81 6.24
C SER A 20 -7.50 -6.83 5.32
N VAL A 21 -7.75 -5.52 5.41
CA VAL A 21 -7.07 -4.53 4.53
C VAL A 21 -5.72 -4.09 5.11
N GLY A 22 -5.46 -4.29 6.41
CA GLY A 22 -4.24 -3.81 7.07
C GLY A 22 -2.96 -4.58 6.73
N ALA A 23 -3.07 -5.85 6.32
CA ALA A 23 -1.88 -6.68 6.09
C ALA A 23 -1.23 -6.47 4.71
N ALA A 24 -1.96 -5.94 3.73
CA ALA A 24 -1.45 -5.74 2.37
C ALA A 24 -0.52 -4.52 2.24
N PHE A 25 -0.52 -3.60 3.20
CA PHE A 25 0.27 -2.36 3.17
C PHE A 25 1.48 -2.37 4.10
N ALA A 26 1.69 -3.43 4.89
CA ALA A 26 2.73 -3.45 5.93
C ALA A 26 4.01 -4.18 5.52
N ALA A 27 3.99 -5.01 4.48
CA ALA A 27 5.15 -5.78 4.05
C ALA A 27 5.86 -5.09 2.88
N ALA A 28 7.18 -4.92 3.00
CA ALA A 28 8.03 -4.48 1.89
C ALA A 28 7.92 -5.46 0.72
N PRO A 29 8.03 -4.99 -0.54
CA PRO A 29 7.92 -5.87 -1.70
C PRO A 29 9.04 -6.91 -1.71
N GLU A 30 8.73 -8.11 -2.19
CA GLU A 30 9.69 -9.19 -2.32
C GLU A 30 10.81 -8.80 -3.30
N MET A 31 12.06 -9.00 -2.87
CA MET A 31 13.27 -8.76 -3.65
C MET A 31 14.01 -10.06 -3.95
N LYS A 32 14.87 -10.06 -4.97
CA LYS A 32 15.68 -11.24 -5.28
C LYS A 32 16.74 -11.43 -4.18
N PRO A 33 17.16 -12.68 -3.89
CA PRO A 33 18.18 -12.94 -2.86
C PRO A 33 19.53 -12.27 -3.10
N ASP A 34 19.85 -11.95 -4.36
CA ASP A 34 21.10 -11.35 -4.83
C ASP A 34 21.03 -9.83 -5.04
N THR A 35 19.90 -9.18 -4.72
CA THR A 35 19.77 -7.71 -4.79
C THR A 35 20.78 -7.02 -3.86
N ASP A 36 21.38 -5.92 -4.33
CA ASP A 36 22.38 -5.17 -3.56
C ASP A 36 21.80 -4.67 -2.23
N LYS A 37 22.57 -4.81 -1.14
CA LYS A 37 22.12 -4.44 0.21
C LYS A 37 21.62 -2.99 0.31
N LYS A 38 22.23 -2.05 -0.43
CA LYS A 38 21.80 -0.64 -0.42
C LYS A 38 20.45 -0.46 -1.09
N VAL A 39 20.17 -1.25 -2.12
CA VAL A 39 18.86 -1.29 -2.79
C VAL A 39 17.83 -1.83 -1.81
N VAL A 40 18.10 -2.97 -1.16
CA VAL A 40 17.23 -3.55 -0.13
C VAL A 40 16.88 -2.51 0.94
N GLU A 41 17.89 -1.89 1.55
CA GLU A 41 17.66 -0.89 2.60
C GLU A 41 16.88 0.35 2.12
N ALA A 42 17.07 0.78 0.87
CA ALA A 42 16.33 1.90 0.31
C ALA A 42 14.85 1.54 0.10
N VAL A 43 14.58 0.35 -0.45
CA VAL A 43 13.22 -0.14 -0.73
C VAL A 43 12.45 -0.37 0.56
N GLU A 44 13.05 -1.01 1.55
CA GLU A 44 12.42 -1.24 2.85
C GLU A 44 12.02 0.08 3.52
N ARG A 45 12.90 1.08 3.51
CA ARG A 45 12.59 2.41 4.06
C ARG A 45 11.47 3.09 3.29
N LEU A 46 11.54 3.14 1.97
CA LEU A 46 10.51 3.79 1.15
C LEU A 46 9.17 3.08 1.23
N SER A 47 9.16 1.75 1.38
CA SER A 47 7.95 0.97 1.58
C SER A 47 7.33 1.22 2.95
N ALA A 48 8.13 1.38 4.00
CA ALA A 48 7.63 1.78 5.32
C ALA A 48 6.94 3.15 5.32
N PHE A 49 7.30 4.03 4.39
CA PHE A 49 6.62 5.32 4.15
C PHE A 49 5.46 5.24 3.16
N GLY A 50 5.14 4.05 2.62
CA GLY A 50 4.08 3.84 1.63
C GLY A 50 4.41 4.37 0.22
N ILE A 51 5.66 4.80 -0.02
CA ILE A 51 6.09 5.40 -1.29
C ILE A 51 6.33 4.32 -2.36
N VAL A 52 6.92 3.18 -1.98
CA VAL A 52 7.25 2.07 -2.88
C VAL A 52 6.58 0.79 -2.40
N ASN A 53 5.73 0.19 -3.24
CA ASN A 53 4.94 -1.00 -2.86
C ASN A 53 5.15 -2.21 -3.79
N GLY A 54 6.10 -2.12 -4.73
CA GLY A 54 6.27 -3.14 -5.77
C GLY A 54 5.13 -3.15 -6.78
N MET A 55 5.02 -4.25 -7.51
CA MET A 55 3.99 -4.48 -8.53
C MET A 55 2.87 -5.39 -8.00
N ASP A 56 1.84 -5.64 -8.81
CA ASP A 56 0.66 -6.45 -8.42
C ASP A 56 1.02 -7.90 -8.01
N ASP A 57 2.20 -8.39 -8.40
CA ASP A 57 2.72 -9.69 -7.98
C ASP A 57 3.47 -9.66 -6.64
N GLY A 58 3.51 -8.51 -5.97
CA GLY A 58 4.16 -8.30 -4.68
C GLY A 58 5.68 -8.10 -4.74
N LYS A 59 6.28 -7.95 -5.92
CA LYS A 59 7.75 -7.92 -6.10
C LYS A 59 8.28 -6.53 -6.47
N TYR A 60 9.56 -6.30 -6.18
CA TYR A 60 10.25 -5.02 -6.42
C TYR A 60 10.80 -4.82 -7.85
N HIS A 61 10.82 -5.84 -8.72
CA HIS A 61 11.19 -5.75 -10.16
C HIS A 61 12.33 -4.77 -10.52
N GLU A 62 13.50 -4.93 -9.91
CA GLU A 62 14.65 -4.00 -10.00
C GLU A 62 15.06 -3.60 -11.43
N GLU A 63 14.97 -4.52 -12.39
CA GLU A 63 15.37 -4.30 -13.80
C GLU A 63 14.29 -3.59 -14.64
N MET A 64 13.09 -3.41 -14.08
CA MET A 64 11.97 -2.82 -14.81
C MET A 64 12.15 -1.30 -14.89
N LYS A 65 11.96 -0.75 -16.10
CA LYS A 65 11.94 0.70 -16.29
C LYS A 65 10.65 1.29 -15.70
N VAL A 66 10.81 2.31 -14.86
CA VAL A 66 9.69 3.08 -14.32
C VAL A 66 8.99 3.86 -15.44
N THR A 67 7.68 3.68 -15.59
CA THR A 67 6.87 4.46 -16.55
C THR A 67 6.62 5.88 -16.04
N ARG A 68 6.20 6.79 -16.92
CA ARG A 68 5.87 8.17 -16.53
C ARG A 68 4.75 8.24 -15.50
N GLU A 69 3.78 7.35 -15.61
CA GLU A 69 2.63 7.24 -14.70
C GLU A 69 3.07 6.75 -13.31
N GLN A 70 3.91 5.70 -13.27
CA GLN A 70 4.49 5.19 -12.03
C GLN A 70 5.37 6.24 -11.35
N PHE A 71 6.18 6.97 -12.12
CA PHE A 71 7.01 8.05 -11.60
C PHE A 71 6.17 9.19 -11.00
N ALA A 72 5.09 9.59 -11.68
CA ALA A 72 4.17 10.59 -11.14
C ALA A 72 3.54 10.12 -9.82
N LYS A 73 3.15 8.84 -9.72
CA LYS A 73 2.66 8.24 -8.46
C LYS A 73 3.71 8.33 -7.36
N LEU A 74 4.96 7.96 -7.62
CA LEU A 74 6.05 8.06 -6.63
C LEU A 74 6.21 9.49 -6.10
N LEU A 75 6.10 10.50 -6.96
CA LEU A 75 6.18 11.91 -6.55
C LEU A 75 4.99 12.32 -5.68
N VAL A 76 3.77 11.91 -6.03
CA VAL A 76 2.57 12.21 -5.23
C VAL A 76 2.70 11.65 -3.82
N GLU A 77 3.15 10.39 -3.69
CA GLU A 77 3.34 9.76 -2.39
C GLU A 77 4.50 10.41 -1.62
N ALA A 78 5.65 10.61 -2.26
CA ALA A 78 6.84 11.20 -1.62
C ALA A 78 6.62 12.63 -1.12
N LEU A 79 5.76 13.40 -1.82
CA LEU A 79 5.42 14.77 -1.45
C LEU A 79 4.18 14.87 -0.55
N GLY A 80 3.51 13.75 -0.24
CA GLY A 80 2.29 13.74 0.56
C GLY A 80 1.11 14.43 -0.11
N LEU A 81 1.05 14.44 -1.45
CA LEU A 81 0.03 15.14 -2.24
C LEU A 81 -1.20 14.29 -2.53
N GLY A 82 -1.37 13.14 -1.86
CA GLY A 82 -2.47 12.22 -2.10
C GLY A 82 -3.85 12.87 -2.03
N SER A 83 -4.09 13.76 -1.05
CA SER A 83 -5.36 14.48 -0.92
C SER A 83 -5.64 15.42 -2.10
N ALA A 84 -4.62 16.11 -2.60
CA ALA A 84 -4.74 16.96 -3.78
C ALA A 84 -4.96 16.15 -5.05
N ALA A 85 -4.29 15.00 -5.18
CA ALA A 85 -4.47 14.08 -6.30
C ALA A 85 -5.89 13.48 -6.33
N GLU A 86 -6.44 13.11 -5.16
CA GLU A 86 -7.84 12.66 -5.04
C GLU A 86 -8.83 13.77 -5.40
N ALA A 87 -8.62 15.00 -4.93
CA ALA A 87 -9.48 16.14 -5.27
C ALA A 87 -9.44 16.51 -6.77
N ALA A 88 -8.36 16.17 -7.46
CA ALA A 88 -8.21 16.38 -8.89
C ALA A 88 -8.88 15.29 -9.75
N LYS A 89 -9.36 14.20 -9.15
CA LYS A 89 -10.22 13.24 -9.84
C LYS A 89 -11.60 13.89 -9.99
N GLY A 90 -11.88 14.42 -11.18
CA GLY A 90 -13.09 15.17 -11.51
C GLY A 90 -14.39 14.47 -11.12
#